data_AF-A0A507BVY5-F1
#
_entry.id   AF-A0A507BVY5-F1
#
_cell.length_a   1.000
_cell.length_b   1.000
_cell.length_c   1.000
_cell.angle_alpha   90.00
_cell.angle_beta   90.00
_cell.angle_gamma   90.00
#
_symmetry.space_group_name_H-M   'P 1'
#
loop_
_entity.id
_entity.type
_entity.pdbx_description
1 polymer ?
#
loop_
_entity_poly.entity_id
_entity_poly.type
_entity_poly.pdbx_seq_one_letter_code
_entity_poly.pdbx_strand_id
1 'polypeptide(L)'
;MLDIIIAIPVVLYAALAILRSLLPAPSPPNLQSKHRIFVSKTRHARIKPVGHSFTYPTLYVAVDLDQLQIGAVSGLPRGWVNHNTFGLFSIHDVDFLVEPASSNAGRIIRAHQGSILWSASAPHQSVKDKLMSFLAKMGVDVQSIGGTYLATTPRLLNYVFNP
;
A
#
# COMPACT_ATOMS: atom_id res chain seq x y z
N MET A 1 -29.39 0.71 42.53
CA MET A 1 -28.28 1.70 42.51
C MET A 1 -26.92 1.02 42.39
N LEU A 2 -26.72 -0.16 43.02
CA LEU A 2 -25.52 -0.98 42.90
C LEU A 2 -25.25 -1.49 41.47
N ASP A 3 -26.30 -1.82 40.71
CA ASP A 3 -26.19 -2.43 39.36
C ASP A 3 -25.58 -1.47 38.32
N ILE A 4 -25.83 -0.16 38.46
CA ILE A 4 -25.28 0.87 37.57
C ILE A 4 -23.78 1.06 37.83
N ILE A 5 -23.35 0.94 39.09
CA ILE A 5 -21.95 1.11 39.51
C ILE A 5 -21.07 -0.04 38.97
N ILE A 6 -21.63 -1.24 38.81
CA ILE A 6 -20.92 -2.41 38.26
C ILE A 6 -20.99 -2.44 36.72
N ALA A 7 -22.08 -1.96 36.12
CA ALA A 7 -22.24 -1.96 34.67
C ALA A 7 -21.24 -1.02 33.95
N ILE A 8 -20.95 0.16 34.51
CA ILE A 8 -20.04 1.15 33.92
C ILE A 8 -18.61 0.59 33.72
N PRO A 9 -17.93 0.02 34.73
CA PRO A 9 -16.58 -0.51 34.55
C PRO A 9 -16.54 -1.73 33.62
N VAL A 10 -17.60 -2.54 33.56
CA VAL A 10 -17.68 -3.67 32.61
C VAL A 10 -17.81 -3.18 31.17
N VAL A 11 -18.69 -2.19 30.92
CA VAL A 11 -18.84 -1.57 29.60
C VAL A 11 -17.57 -0.84 29.19
N LEU A 12 -16.93 -0.11 30.11
CA LEU A 12 -15.66 0.57 29.86
C LEU A 12 -14.55 -0.44 29.55
N TYR A 13 -14.46 -1.53 30.31
CA TYR A 13 -13.48 -2.59 30.05
C TYR A 13 -13.72 -3.26 28.69
N ALA A 14 -14.97 -3.56 28.33
CA ALA A 14 -15.32 -4.10 27.03
C ALA A 14 -14.97 -3.12 25.90
N ALA A 15 -15.29 -1.83 26.06
CA ALA A 15 -14.94 -0.79 25.09
C ALA A 15 -13.42 -0.64 24.94
N LEU A 16 -12.66 -0.68 26.03
CA LEU A 16 -11.19 -0.65 26.02
C LEU A 16 -10.60 -1.91 25.42
N ALA A 17 -11.20 -3.08 25.63
CA ALA A 17 -10.78 -4.34 25.02
C ALA A 17 -11.02 -4.34 23.50
N ILE A 18 -12.17 -3.82 23.06
CA ILE A 18 -12.49 -3.61 21.65
C ILE A 18 -11.52 -2.59 21.06
N LEU A 19 -11.29 -1.45 21.72
CA LEU A 19 -10.33 -0.45 21.27
C LEU A 19 -8.92 -1.04 21.18
N ARG A 20 -8.48 -1.84 22.16
CA ARG A 20 -7.20 -2.54 22.14
C ARG A 20 -7.10 -3.56 21.01
N SER A 21 -8.19 -4.22 20.64
CA SER A 21 -8.21 -5.13 19.47
C SER A 21 -8.13 -4.39 18.13
N LEU A 22 -8.56 -3.12 18.11
CA LEU A 22 -8.45 -2.23 16.95
C LEU A 22 -7.08 -1.55 16.87
N LEU A 23 -6.35 -1.47 17.99
CA LEU A 23 -4.98 -0.98 18.04
C LEU A 23 -4.02 -2.10 17.64
N PRO A 24 -2.96 -1.79 16.86
CA PRO A 24 -1.98 -2.79 16.46
C PRO A 24 -1.27 -3.35 17.69
N ALA A 25 -1.10 -4.68 17.75
CA ALA A 25 -0.22 -5.30 18.72
C ALA A 25 1.20 -4.74 18.54
N PRO A 26 1.92 -4.44 19.64
CA PRO A 26 3.31 -4.00 19.53
C PRO A 26 4.09 -5.04 18.73
N SER A 27 4.83 -4.57 17.73
CA SER A 27 5.66 -5.46 16.92
C SER A 27 6.69 -6.14 17.84
N PRO A 28 6.96 -7.44 17.66
CA PRO A 28 8.00 -8.11 18.43
C PRO A 28 9.34 -7.37 18.23
N PRO A 29 10.16 -7.21 19.28
CA PRO A 29 11.31 -6.31 19.30
C PRO A 29 12.42 -6.65 18.28
N ASN A 30 12.32 -7.79 17.58
CA ASN A 30 13.33 -8.30 16.66
C ASN A 30 12.92 -8.24 15.17
N LEU A 31 11.79 -7.61 14.84
CA LEU A 31 11.49 -7.26 13.45
C LEU A 31 11.78 -5.78 13.26
N GLN A 32 13.03 -5.46 12.94
CA GLN A 32 13.39 -4.14 12.44
C GLN A 32 12.64 -3.96 11.13
N SER A 33 11.48 -3.29 11.16
CA SER A 33 10.66 -3.14 9.97
C SER A 33 11.46 -2.32 8.96
N LYS A 34 11.68 -2.89 7.78
CA LYS A 34 12.42 -2.23 6.70
C LYS A 34 11.57 -1.14 6.02
N HIS A 35 10.30 -1.01 6.42
CA HIS A 35 9.39 0.01 5.95
C HIS A 35 9.83 1.41 6.41
N ARG A 36 9.60 2.43 5.58
CA ARG A 36 9.94 3.83 5.88
C ARG A 36 8.79 4.75 5.54
N ILE A 37 8.68 5.86 6.26
CA ILE A 37 7.78 6.96 5.95
C ILE A 37 8.64 8.16 5.57
N PHE A 38 8.32 8.79 4.45
CA PHE A 38 8.95 10.02 4.02
C PHE A 38 7.92 11.14 4.05
N VAL A 39 8.29 12.22 4.73
CA VAL A 39 7.57 13.49 4.67
C VAL A 39 8.37 14.41 3.76
N SER A 40 7.83 14.71 2.59
CA SER A 40 8.45 15.57 1.60
C SER A 40 7.55 16.77 1.30
N LYS A 41 8.04 17.70 0.47
CA LYS A 41 7.25 18.81 -0.05
C LYS A 41 7.20 18.68 -1.57
N THR A 42 6.00 18.61 -2.12
CA THR A 42 5.79 18.61 -3.57
C THR A 42 5.35 20.00 -4.00
N ARG A 43 5.87 20.46 -5.15
CA ARG A 43 5.44 21.71 -5.79
C ARG A 43 4.81 21.39 -7.13
N HIS A 44 3.54 21.73 -7.30
CA HIS A 44 2.88 21.68 -8.60
C HIS A 44 2.93 23.07 -9.23
N ALA A 45 3.27 23.15 -10.51
CA ALA A 45 3.30 24.37 -11.27
C ALA A 45 2.53 24.17 -12.58
N ARG A 46 1.38 24.83 -12.72
CA ARG A 46 0.68 24.97 -13.98
C ARG A 46 1.27 26.18 -14.70
N ILE A 47 1.83 25.97 -15.88
CA ILE A 47 2.55 27.00 -16.66
C ILE A 47 1.60 27.81 -17.55
N LYS A 48 0.51 27.19 -18.04
CA LYS A 48 -0.54 27.81 -18.86
C LYS A 48 -1.93 27.28 -18.48
N PRO A 49 -3.02 28.04 -18.68
CA PRO A 49 -3.07 29.40 -19.26
C PRO A 49 -2.64 30.51 -18.29
N VAL A 50 -2.89 30.35 -16.99
CA VAL A 50 -2.41 31.26 -15.94
C VAL A 50 -1.43 30.50 -15.05
N GLY A 51 -0.29 31.12 -14.76
CA GLY A 51 0.76 30.57 -13.91
C GLY A 51 0.27 30.43 -12.47
N HIS A 52 0.06 29.19 -12.03
CA HIS A 52 -0.21 28.89 -10.62
C HIS A 52 0.79 27.87 -10.13
N SER A 53 1.40 28.15 -8.98
CA SER A 53 2.18 27.15 -8.28
C SER A 53 1.77 27.07 -6.82
N PHE A 54 1.66 25.85 -6.32
CA PHE A 54 1.40 25.61 -4.92
C PHE A 54 2.37 24.54 -4.40
N THR A 55 2.79 24.69 -3.15
CA THR A 55 3.68 23.77 -2.46
C THR A 55 2.95 23.24 -1.24
N TYR A 56 2.99 21.93 -1.06
CA TYR A 56 2.29 21.25 0.01
C TYR A 56 3.10 20.04 0.48
N PRO A 57 2.97 19.65 1.76
CA PRO A 57 3.60 18.45 2.26
C PRO A 57 2.96 17.22 1.61
N THR A 58 3.79 16.24 1.26
CA THR A 58 3.37 14.95 0.73
C THR A 58 3.95 13.83 1.60
N LEU A 59 3.15 12.77 1.75
CA LEU A 59 3.50 11.58 2.52
C LEU A 59 3.77 10.44 1.55
N TYR A 60 4.99 9.91 1.55
CA TYR A 60 5.33 8.69 0.86
C TYR A 60 5.63 7.58 1.87
N VAL A 61 5.32 6.35 1.48
CA VAL A 61 5.73 5.16 2.21
C VAL A 61 6.69 4.37 1.32
N ALA A 62 7.79 3.88 1.88
CA ALA A 62 8.56 2.80 1.29
C ALA A 62 8.20 1.50 1.99
N VAL A 63 7.62 0.56 1.25
CA VAL A 63 7.34 -0.78 1.76
C VAL A 63 8.33 -1.79 1.19
N ASP A 64 8.85 -2.66 2.04
CA ASP A 64 9.62 -3.83 1.61
C ASP A 64 8.68 -4.80 0.88
N LEU A 65 9.00 -5.10 -0.37
CA LEU A 65 8.19 -5.94 -1.24
C LEU A 65 8.33 -7.44 -0.91
N ASP A 66 9.42 -7.86 -0.28
CA ASP A 66 9.61 -9.23 0.19
C ASP A 66 8.63 -9.53 1.34
N GLN A 67 8.49 -8.59 2.28
CA GLN A 67 7.53 -8.70 3.38
C GLN A 67 6.07 -8.61 2.87
N LEU A 68 5.81 -7.70 1.92
CA LEU A 68 4.48 -7.52 1.34
C LEU A 68 3.99 -8.78 0.61
N GLN A 69 4.86 -9.46 -0.14
CA GLN A 69 4.53 -10.68 -0.90
C GLN A 69 4.13 -11.85 0.02
N ILE A 70 4.79 -12.01 1.17
CA ILE A 70 4.52 -13.10 2.11
C ILE A 70 3.16 -12.92 2.83
N GLY A 71 2.46 -11.81 2.58
CA GLY A 71 1.30 -11.40 3.39
C GLY A 71 1.70 -11.03 4.82
N ALA A 72 3.02 -10.94 5.06
CA ALA A 72 3.58 -10.47 6.30
C ALA A 72 3.46 -8.95 6.31
N VAL A 73 2.25 -8.48 6.65
CA VAL A 73 2.02 -7.13 7.18
C VAL A 73 2.72 -6.97 8.55
N SER A 74 3.67 -7.86 8.90
CA SER A 74 4.42 -7.87 10.15
C SER A 74 5.34 -6.65 10.18
N GLY A 75 4.94 -5.63 10.94
CA GLY A 75 5.68 -4.38 11.06
C GLY A 75 4.94 -3.16 10.49
N LEU A 76 3.80 -3.37 9.82
CA LEU A 76 2.85 -2.30 9.50
C LEU A 76 1.76 -2.24 10.58
N PRO A 77 1.26 -1.05 10.94
CA PRO A 77 0.18 -0.92 11.91
C PRO A 77 -1.10 -1.56 11.37
N ARG A 78 -1.42 -2.75 11.88
CA ARG A 78 -2.59 -3.54 11.52
C ARG A 78 -3.86 -2.70 11.63
N GLY A 79 -4.68 -2.70 10.58
CA GLY A 79 -5.93 -1.92 10.48
C GLY A 79 -5.75 -0.51 9.93
N TRP A 80 -4.55 0.06 9.99
CA TRP A 80 -4.26 1.39 9.43
C TRP A 80 -3.64 1.29 8.04
N VAL A 81 -2.71 0.36 7.84
CA VAL A 81 -2.11 0.07 6.53
C VAL A 81 -2.48 -1.35 6.12
N ASN A 82 -3.13 -1.46 4.97
CA ASN A 82 -3.64 -2.73 4.44
C ASN A 82 -3.07 -3.00 3.03
N HIS A 83 -2.96 -4.28 2.67
CA HIS A 83 -2.50 -4.73 1.35
C HIS A 83 -3.64 -5.45 0.64
N ASN A 84 -3.94 -5.06 -0.60
CA ASN A 84 -5.05 -5.56 -1.44
C ASN A 84 -6.45 -5.56 -0.77
N THR A 85 -6.62 -4.82 0.32
CA THR A 85 -7.83 -4.78 1.14
C THR A 85 -8.14 -3.33 1.52
N PHE A 86 -9.39 -3.06 1.88
CA PHE A 86 -9.82 -1.73 2.32
C PHE A 86 -9.16 -1.35 3.65
N GLY A 87 -8.70 -0.11 3.79
CA GLY A 87 -8.08 0.42 5.01
C GLY A 87 -7.96 1.94 4.96
N LEU A 88 -7.50 2.55 6.06
CA LEU A 88 -7.20 3.98 6.09
C LEU A 88 -6.13 4.31 5.05
N PHE A 89 -5.04 3.54 5.04
CA PHE A 89 -4.05 3.48 3.98
C PHE A 89 -4.08 2.11 3.33
N SER A 90 -4.02 2.05 2.01
CA SER A 90 -3.94 0.77 1.31
C SER A 90 -2.98 0.78 0.13
N ILE A 91 -2.36 -0.38 -0.08
CA ILE A 91 -1.49 -0.65 -1.23
C ILE A 91 -2.15 -1.78 -1.99
N HIS A 92 -2.46 -1.55 -3.27
CA HIS A 92 -3.07 -2.57 -4.11
C HIS A 92 -2.12 -2.91 -5.24
N ASP A 93 -1.86 -4.21 -5.45
CA ASP A 93 -0.91 -4.64 -6.47
C ASP A 93 -1.36 -4.25 -7.88
N VAL A 94 -2.67 -4.04 -8.08
CA VAL A 94 -3.23 -3.63 -9.38
C VAL A 94 -2.81 -2.23 -9.81
N ASP A 95 -2.35 -1.38 -8.89
CA ASP A 95 -1.96 0.00 -9.21
C ASP A 95 -0.59 0.09 -9.87
N PHE A 96 0.22 -0.97 -9.76
CA PHE A 96 1.63 -0.93 -10.13
C PHE A 96 1.94 -1.91 -11.27
N LEU A 97 2.86 -1.47 -12.14
CA LEU A 97 3.46 -2.28 -13.21
C LEU A 97 2.43 -3.04 -14.05
N VAL A 98 1.42 -2.29 -14.53
CA VAL A 98 0.38 -2.81 -15.43
C VAL A 98 1.02 -3.16 -16.77
N GLU A 99 1.07 -4.44 -17.12
CA GLU A 99 1.57 -4.87 -18.43
C GLU A 99 0.53 -4.62 -19.53
N PRO A 100 0.99 -4.36 -20.78
CA PRO A 100 0.09 -4.25 -21.90
C PRO A 100 -0.48 -5.62 -22.31
N ALA A 101 -1.60 -5.59 -23.03
CA ALA A 101 -2.52 -6.72 -23.35
C ALA A 101 -1.95 -8.02 -23.89
N SER A 102 -0.68 -8.02 -24.27
CA SER A 102 -0.03 -9.14 -24.91
C SER A 102 0.51 -10.18 -23.92
N SER A 103 0.55 -9.89 -22.62
CA SER A 103 0.99 -10.85 -21.61
C SER A 103 -0.17 -11.24 -20.71
N ASN A 104 -0.30 -12.54 -20.44
CA ASN A 104 -1.27 -13.13 -19.51
C ASN A 104 -1.01 -12.75 -18.03
N ALA A 105 -0.45 -11.58 -17.77
CA ALA A 105 0.07 -11.16 -16.48
C ALA A 105 -0.71 -9.95 -15.94
N GLY A 106 -1.76 -10.24 -15.17
CA GLY A 106 -2.44 -9.27 -14.31
C GLY A 106 -3.87 -8.90 -14.71
N ARG A 107 -4.65 -8.48 -13.69
CA ARG A 107 -6.07 -8.06 -13.79
C ARG A 107 -6.31 -6.82 -14.64
N ILE A 108 -5.27 -5.99 -14.84
CA ILE A 108 -5.34 -4.78 -15.64
C ILE A 108 -4.41 -4.97 -16.83
N ILE A 109 -4.96 -4.77 -18.02
CA ILE A 109 -4.27 -4.82 -19.28
C ILE A 109 -4.29 -3.39 -19.86
N ARG A 110 -3.14 -2.78 -20.14
CA ARG A 110 -3.11 -1.58 -20.99
C ARG A 110 -3.09 -2.00 -22.46
N ALA A 111 -4.20 -1.83 -23.18
CA ALA A 111 -4.12 -1.93 -24.63
C ALA A 111 -3.39 -0.70 -25.20
N HIS A 112 -2.59 -0.95 -26.23
CA HIS A 112 -2.03 0.09 -27.09
C HIS A 112 -3.17 1.04 -27.52
N GLN A 113 -2.97 2.37 -27.41
CA GLN A 113 -3.97 3.44 -27.59
C GLN A 113 -4.78 3.89 -26.35
N GLY A 114 -4.30 3.62 -25.14
CA GLY A 114 -4.81 4.30 -23.93
C GLY A 114 -6.13 3.76 -23.37
N SER A 115 -6.64 2.66 -23.93
CA SER A 115 -7.75 1.90 -23.35
C SER A 115 -7.24 0.89 -22.33
N ILE A 116 -7.85 0.89 -21.14
CA ILE A 116 -7.62 -0.13 -20.11
C ILE A 116 -8.59 -1.28 -20.40
N LEU A 117 -8.06 -2.43 -20.80
CA LEU A 117 -8.82 -3.69 -20.83
C LEU A 117 -8.70 -4.37 -19.47
N TRP A 118 -9.80 -4.92 -18.99
CA TRP A 118 -9.84 -5.64 -17.72
C TRP A 118 -9.97 -7.13 -18.05
N SER A 119 -9.00 -7.95 -17.65
CA SER A 119 -9.12 -9.41 -17.74
C SER A 119 -9.49 -9.95 -16.37
N ALA A 120 -10.76 -10.30 -16.19
CA ALA A 120 -11.27 -10.90 -14.96
C ALA A 120 -10.63 -12.28 -14.68
N SER A 121 -10.13 -12.95 -15.71
CA SER A 121 -9.55 -14.30 -15.66
C SER A 121 -8.05 -14.32 -15.35
N ALA A 122 -7.37 -13.16 -15.37
CA ALA A 122 -5.95 -13.13 -15.11
C ALA A 122 -5.66 -13.38 -13.62
N PRO A 123 -4.68 -14.25 -13.30
CA PRO A 123 -4.29 -14.50 -11.92
C PRO A 123 -3.77 -13.20 -11.28
N HIS A 124 -4.10 -13.04 -10.00
CA HIS A 124 -3.52 -11.97 -9.19
C HIS A 124 -1.99 -12.14 -9.12
N GLN A 125 -1.25 -11.05 -9.29
CA GLN A 125 0.20 -11.01 -9.18
C GLN A 125 0.62 -9.90 -8.23
N SER A 126 1.57 -10.20 -7.34
CA SER A 126 2.13 -9.21 -6.44
C SER A 126 2.96 -8.16 -7.19
N VAL A 127 3.13 -6.96 -6.65
CA VAL A 127 4.05 -5.95 -7.26
C VAL A 127 5.46 -6.51 -7.41
N LYS A 128 5.92 -7.34 -6.45
CA LYS A 128 7.25 -7.95 -6.51
C LYS A 128 7.39 -8.87 -7.72
N ASP A 129 6.44 -9.76 -7.96
CA ASP A 129 6.50 -10.70 -9.08
C ASP A 129 6.50 -9.98 -10.42
N LYS A 130 5.71 -8.91 -10.53
CA LYS A 130 5.69 -8.03 -11.71
C LYS A 130 7.05 -7.35 -11.92
N LEU A 131 7.64 -6.81 -10.85
CA LEU A 131 8.95 -6.18 -10.90
C LEU A 131 10.04 -7.17 -11.35
N MET A 132 10.10 -8.35 -10.73
CA MET A 132 11.08 -9.37 -11.08
C MET A 132 10.91 -9.84 -12.53
N SER A 133 9.66 -10.05 -12.98
CA SER A 133 9.37 -10.43 -14.36
C SER A 133 9.81 -9.34 -15.35
N PHE A 134 9.56 -8.08 -15.03
CA PHE A 134 9.97 -6.94 -15.85
C PHE A 134 11.50 -6.81 -15.93
N LEU A 135 12.19 -6.92 -14.80
CA LEU A 135 13.67 -6.86 -14.75
C LEU A 135 14.32 -8.03 -15.50
N ALA A 136 13.78 -9.25 -15.35
CA ALA A 136 14.27 -10.41 -16.08
C ALA A 136 14.11 -10.24 -17.60
N LYS A 137 12.98 -9.67 -18.06
CA LYS A 137 12.77 -9.34 -19.48
C LYS A 137 13.77 -8.31 -20.00
N MET A 138 14.29 -7.43 -19.13
CA MET A 138 15.35 -6.48 -19.45
C MET A 138 16.76 -7.08 -19.39
N GLY A 139 16.90 -8.38 -19.07
CA GLY A 139 18.20 -9.05 -18.94
C GLY A 139 18.92 -8.78 -17.62
N VAL A 140 18.22 -8.27 -16.60
CA VAL A 140 18.79 -8.09 -15.25
C VAL A 140 18.83 -9.43 -14.53
N ASP A 141 19.97 -9.78 -13.94
CA ASP A 141 20.08 -10.94 -13.05
C ASP A 141 19.33 -10.68 -11.74
N VAL A 142 18.08 -11.13 -11.68
CA VAL A 142 17.21 -10.96 -10.51
C VAL A 142 17.71 -11.68 -9.25
N GLN A 143 18.57 -12.70 -9.38
CA GLN A 143 19.12 -13.42 -8.22
C GLN A 143 20.17 -12.58 -7.49
N SER A 144 20.77 -11.61 -8.17
CA SER A 144 21.74 -10.68 -7.57
C SER A 144 21.09 -9.56 -6.75
N ILE A 145 19.76 -9.42 -6.78
CA ILE A 145 19.03 -8.33 -6.12
C ILE A 145 18.91 -8.61 -4.63
N GLY A 146 19.57 -7.80 -3.80
CA GLY A 146 19.57 -7.97 -2.34
C GLY A 146 18.30 -7.51 -1.60
N GLY A 147 17.44 -6.71 -2.24
CA GLY A 147 16.18 -6.29 -1.64
C GLY A 147 15.40 -5.32 -2.52
N THR A 148 14.07 -5.33 -2.37
CA THR A 148 13.18 -4.50 -3.20
C THR A 148 12.21 -3.70 -2.36
N TYR A 149 12.05 -2.42 -2.72
CA TYR A 149 11.23 -1.47 -1.99
C TYR A 149 10.31 -0.73 -2.95
N LEU A 150 9.04 -0.59 -2.58
CA LEU A 150 8.08 0.25 -3.28
C LEU A 150 7.91 1.57 -2.52
N ALA A 151 8.46 2.65 -3.07
CA ALA A 151 8.22 4.01 -2.62
C ALA A 151 6.99 4.59 -3.34
N THR A 152 5.90 4.84 -2.62
CA THR A 152 4.63 5.29 -3.22
C THR A 152 3.81 6.14 -2.26
N THR A 153 2.85 6.90 -2.81
CA THR A 153 1.73 7.43 -2.04
C THR A 153 0.70 6.30 -1.87
N PRO A 154 0.42 5.82 -0.66
CA PRO A 154 -0.61 4.80 -0.48
C PRO A 154 -1.98 5.40 -0.81
N ARG A 155 -2.93 4.56 -1.18
CA ARG A 155 -4.32 4.99 -1.27
C ARG A 155 -4.79 5.47 0.09
N LEU A 156 -5.60 6.53 0.14
CA LEU A 156 -6.25 7.01 1.35
C LEU A 156 -7.73 6.64 1.27
N LEU A 157 -8.25 5.85 2.22
CA LEU A 157 -9.62 5.33 2.17
C LEU A 157 -9.93 4.64 0.83
N ASN A 158 -8.98 3.86 0.31
CA ASN A 158 -8.97 3.24 -1.03
C ASN A 158 -9.02 4.20 -2.23
N TYR A 159 -9.00 5.52 -2.03
CA TYR A 159 -8.87 6.49 -3.11
C TYR A 159 -7.42 6.59 -3.57
N VAL A 160 -7.20 6.44 -4.88
CA VAL A 160 -5.88 6.65 -5.50
C VAL A 160 -5.68 8.15 -5.67
N PHE A 161 -4.85 8.73 -4.81
CA PHE A 161 -4.30 10.06 -5.07
C PHE A 161 -3.28 9.93 -6.20
N ASN A 162 -3.60 10.50 -7.35
CA ASN A 162 -2.64 10.69 -8.44
C ASN A 162 -2.10 12.14 -8.33
N PRO A 163 -0.99 12.40 -7.63
CA PRO A 163 -0.37 13.72 -7.62
C PRO A 163 0.05 14.13 -9.04
#